data_AF-A0A5D0SQM6-F1
#
_entry.id   AF-A0A5D0SQM6-F1
#
_cell.length_a   1.000
_cell.length_b   1.000
_cell.length_c   1.000
_cell.angle_alpha   90.00
_cell.angle_beta   90.00
_cell.angle_gamma   90.00
#
_symmetry.space_group_name_H-M   'P 1'
#
loop_
_entity.id
_entity.type
_entity.pdbx_description
1 polymer ?
#
loop_
_entity_poly.entity_id
_entity_poly.type
_entity_poly.pdbx_seq_one_letter_code
_entity_poly.pdbx_strand_id
1 'polypeptide(L)'
;MLDKVHAVWLADFCKDEKTLGIALKGNPSVYWYLKKMAPEREYFYEQVLANAPKNLESEKIREAEIKVMKSINDWLLYVYNPETYDNLDFTKWNDSELTDIVDFKGKRVIDVGSGTGRLAFVGAKEARVVYAVEPVTNLRRYLKEKAKKNGI
;
A
#
# COMPACT_ATOMS: atom_id res chain seq x y z
N MET A 1 6.22 -2.40 -9.17
CA MET A 1 5.32 -3.55 -9.44
C MET A 1 4.61 -3.89 -8.14
N LEU A 2 3.32 -4.25 -8.18
CA LEU A 2 2.53 -4.53 -6.96
C LEU A 2 3.09 -5.74 -6.21
N ASP A 3 3.36 -5.60 -4.92
CA ASP A 3 3.72 -6.72 -4.03
C ASP A 3 2.52 -7.62 -3.73
N LYS A 4 2.80 -8.85 -3.27
CA LYS A 4 1.81 -9.84 -2.83
C LYS A 4 0.75 -9.26 -1.91
N VAL A 5 1.15 -8.42 -0.95
CA VAL A 5 0.23 -7.79 0.01
C VAL A 5 -0.85 -6.97 -0.66
N HIS A 6 -0.58 -6.32 -1.79
CA HIS A 6 -1.58 -5.54 -2.52
C HIS A 6 -2.60 -6.43 -3.24
N ALA A 7 -2.19 -7.59 -3.74
CA ALA A 7 -3.14 -8.56 -4.27
C ALA A 7 -4.06 -9.06 -3.15
N VAL A 8 -3.49 -9.46 -2.01
CA VAL A 8 -4.30 -9.87 -0.85
C VAL A 8 -5.23 -8.75 -0.38
N TRP A 9 -4.74 -7.53 -0.21
CA TRP A 9 -5.55 -6.39 0.22
C TRP A 9 -6.63 -6.00 -0.78
N LEU A 10 -6.35 -6.10 -2.08
CA LEU A 10 -7.36 -5.86 -3.11
C LEU A 10 -8.51 -6.85 -2.98
N ALA A 11 -8.26 -8.10 -2.60
CA ALA A 11 -9.31 -9.07 -2.31
C ALA A 11 -10.02 -8.78 -0.97
N ASP A 12 -9.27 -8.51 0.09
CA ASP A 12 -9.80 -8.37 1.46
C ASP A 12 -10.63 -7.11 1.65
N PHE A 13 -10.29 -6.05 0.92
CA PHE A 13 -10.90 -4.73 1.06
C PHE A 13 -11.70 -4.32 -0.18
N CYS A 14 -11.94 -5.24 -1.12
CA CYS A 14 -12.78 -4.95 -2.28
C CYS A 14 -14.21 -4.63 -1.83
N LYS A 15 -14.65 -3.39 -2.04
CA LYS A 15 -16.04 -3.00 -1.76
C LYS A 15 -16.95 -3.12 -2.99
N ASP A 16 -16.36 -3.24 -4.18
CA ASP A 16 -17.06 -3.22 -5.46
C ASP A 16 -16.52 -4.32 -6.37
N GLU A 17 -16.86 -5.55 -5.99
CA GLU A 17 -16.48 -6.77 -6.72
C GLU A 17 -16.95 -6.76 -8.17
N LYS A 18 -18.13 -6.17 -8.45
CA LYS A 18 -18.67 -6.08 -9.81
C LYS A 18 -17.73 -5.25 -10.70
N THR A 19 -17.29 -4.09 -10.21
CA THR A 19 -16.36 -3.23 -10.95
C THR A 19 -15.01 -3.93 -11.12
N LEU A 20 -14.51 -4.58 -10.07
CA LEU A 20 -13.27 -5.36 -10.17
C LEU A 20 -13.39 -6.48 -11.22
N GLY A 21 -14.51 -7.20 -11.25
CA GLY A 21 -14.78 -8.26 -12.21
C GLY A 21 -14.76 -7.77 -13.65
N ILE A 22 -15.41 -6.63 -13.93
CA ILE A 22 -15.40 -6.00 -15.25
C ILE A 22 -13.97 -5.63 -15.66
N ALA A 23 -13.20 -5.00 -14.77
CA ALA A 23 -11.83 -4.60 -15.04
C ALA A 23 -10.91 -5.82 -15.31
N LEU A 24 -11.03 -6.87 -14.50
CA LEU A 24 -10.26 -8.11 -14.66
C LEU A 24 -10.65 -8.89 -15.92
N LYS A 25 -11.94 -8.85 -16.31
CA LYS A 25 -12.40 -9.49 -17.56
C LYS A 25 -11.77 -8.85 -18.80
N GLY A 26 -11.64 -7.52 -18.79
CA GLY A 26 -10.95 -6.78 -19.84
C GLY A 26 -9.43 -6.93 -19.82
N ASN A 27 -8.85 -7.37 -18.70
CA ASN A 27 -7.41 -7.47 -18.49
C ASN A 27 -6.98 -8.86 -17.99
N PRO A 28 -7.01 -9.91 -18.85
CA PRO A 28 -6.72 -11.28 -18.42
C PRO A 28 -5.31 -11.49 -17.84
N SER A 29 -4.32 -10.72 -18.30
CA SER A 29 -2.95 -10.76 -17.77
C SER A 29 -2.87 -10.25 -16.32
N VAL A 30 -3.65 -9.21 -15.99
CA VAL A 30 -3.75 -8.67 -14.64
C VAL A 30 -4.45 -9.67 -13.72
N TYR A 31 -5.54 -10.27 -14.18
CA TYR A 31 -6.21 -11.36 -13.46
C TYR A 31 -5.26 -12.52 -13.15
N TRP A 32 -4.53 -13.01 -14.17
CA TRP A 32 -3.54 -14.06 -13.99
C TRP A 32 -2.46 -13.66 -12.98
N TYR A 33 -1.94 -12.44 -13.08
CA TYR A 33 -0.91 -11.93 -12.17
C TYR A 33 -1.40 -11.91 -10.72
N LEU A 34 -2.59 -11.37 -10.46
CA LEU A 34 -3.15 -11.30 -9.11
C LEU A 34 -3.35 -12.68 -8.49
N LYS A 35 -3.86 -13.66 -9.26
CA LYS A 35 -3.98 -15.06 -8.81
C LYS A 35 -2.63 -15.68 -8.46
N LYS A 36 -1.59 -15.40 -9.25
CA LYS A 36 -0.24 -15.91 -8.97
C LYS A 36 0.41 -15.24 -7.77
N MET A 37 0.14 -13.96 -7.54
CA MET A 37 0.66 -13.22 -6.39
C MET A 37 -0.03 -13.59 -5.08
N ALA A 38 -1.33 -13.87 -5.10
CA ALA A 38 -2.13 -14.21 -3.94
C ALA A 38 -2.93 -15.51 -4.13
N PRO A 39 -2.25 -16.68 -4.19
CA PRO A 39 -2.92 -17.98 -4.31
C PRO A 39 -3.91 -18.24 -3.15
N GLU A 40 -3.67 -17.69 -1.97
CA GLU A 40 -4.62 -17.76 -0.85
C GLU A 40 -5.97 -17.04 -1.11
N ARG A 41 -6.02 -16.15 -2.12
CA ARG A 41 -7.22 -15.43 -2.54
C ARG A 41 -7.68 -15.84 -3.94
N GLU A 42 -7.21 -16.98 -4.43
CA GLU A 42 -7.54 -17.47 -5.77
C GLU A 42 -9.04 -17.56 -6.01
N TYR A 43 -9.76 -18.16 -5.07
CA TYR A 43 -11.21 -18.35 -5.13
C TYR A 43 -11.99 -17.03 -5.26
N PHE A 44 -11.56 -15.99 -4.53
CA PHE A 44 -12.16 -14.67 -4.61
C PHE A 44 -12.06 -14.11 -6.03
N TYR A 45 -10.87 -14.14 -6.64
CA TYR A 45 -10.68 -13.62 -7.99
C TYR A 45 -11.45 -14.41 -9.04
N GLU A 46 -11.55 -15.73 -8.88
CA GLU A 46 -12.36 -16.58 -9.76
C GLU A 46 -13.84 -16.21 -9.70
N GLN A 47 -14.38 -16.05 -8.49
CA GLN A 47 -15.77 -15.62 -8.29
C GLN A 47 -16.03 -14.24 -8.89
N VAL A 48 -15.18 -13.27 -8.61
CA VAL A 48 -15.28 -11.90 -9.14
C VAL A 48 -15.27 -11.90 -10.67
N LEU A 49 -14.41 -12.69 -11.30
CA LEU A 49 -14.35 -12.83 -12.75
C LEU A 49 -15.57 -13.56 -13.33
N ALA A 50 -16.07 -14.59 -12.64
CA ALA A 50 -17.23 -15.38 -13.05
C ALA A 50 -18.53 -14.56 -13.00
N ASN A 51 -18.66 -13.67 -12.01
CA ASN A 51 -19.82 -12.80 -11.83
C ASN A 51 -19.81 -11.57 -12.75
N ALA A 52 -18.72 -11.33 -13.48
CA ALA A 52 -18.63 -10.23 -14.42
C ALA A 52 -19.60 -10.45 -15.62
N PRO A 53 -20.30 -9.40 -16.10
CA PRO A 53 -21.15 -9.49 -17.28
C PRO A 53 -20.42 -10.01 -18.52
N LYS A 54 -21.15 -10.72 -19.39
CA LYS A 54 -20.66 -11.13 -20.70
C LYS A 54 -20.79 -9.99 -21.70
N ASN A 55 -19.99 -10.02 -22.77
CA ASN A 55 -20.03 -9.07 -23.89
C ASN A 55 -19.92 -7.61 -23.45
N LEU A 56 -18.85 -7.29 -22.71
CA LEU A 56 -18.58 -5.93 -22.25
C LEU A 56 -18.04 -5.06 -23.37
N GLU A 57 -18.57 -3.85 -23.49
CA GLU A 57 -18.02 -2.81 -24.36
C GLU A 57 -16.69 -2.28 -23.80
N SER A 58 -15.78 -1.87 -24.68
CA SER A 58 -14.46 -1.35 -24.30
C SER A 58 -14.53 -0.14 -23.38
N GLU A 59 -15.54 0.72 -23.55
CA GLU A 59 -15.76 1.90 -22.70
C GLU A 59 -16.10 1.50 -21.26
N LYS A 60 -16.97 0.50 -21.07
CA LYS A 60 -17.34 0.00 -19.74
C LYS A 60 -16.18 -0.68 -19.03
N ILE A 61 -15.33 -1.38 -19.78
CA ILE A 61 -14.08 -1.93 -19.24
C ILE A 61 -13.19 -0.79 -18.75
N ARG A 62 -12.99 0.25 -19.57
CA ARG A 62 -12.13 1.38 -19.21
C ARG A 62 -12.63 2.16 -18.00
N GLU A 63 -13.94 2.39 -17.90
CA GLU A 63 -14.56 3.00 -16.72
C GLU A 63 -14.28 2.18 -15.45
N ALA A 64 -14.39 0.86 -15.54
CA ALA A 64 -14.14 -0.04 -14.42
C ALA A 64 -12.67 -0.05 -14.01
N GLU A 65 -11.74 -0.08 -14.96
CA GLU A 65 -10.30 0.04 -14.69
C GLU A 65 -10.00 1.32 -13.92
N ILE A 66 -10.48 2.47 -14.39
CA ILE A 66 -10.24 3.76 -13.75
C ILE A 66 -10.82 3.75 -12.33
N LYS A 67 -12.02 3.19 -12.14
CA LYS A 67 -12.66 3.13 -10.82
C LYS A 67 -11.87 2.24 -9.85
N VAL A 68 -11.39 1.07 -10.29
CA VAL A 68 -10.52 0.21 -9.47
C VAL A 68 -9.24 0.95 -9.13
N MET A 69 -8.56 1.56 -10.11
CA MET A 69 -7.31 2.28 -9.89
C MET A 69 -7.45 3.44 -8.91
N LYS A 70 -8.56 4.19 -8.99
CA LYS A 70 -8.89 5.24 -8.00
C LYS A 70 -9.07 4.68 -6.60
N SER A 71 -9.70 3.50 -6.45
CA SER A 71 -9.93 2.88 -5.15
C SER A 71 -8.65 2.40 -4.45
N ILE A 72 -7.58 2.15 -5.21
CA ILE A 72 -6.27 1.70 -4.69
C ILE A 72 -5.17 2.76 -4.84
N ASN A 73 -5.53 4.00 -5.15
CA ASN A 73 -4.57 5.03 -5.56
C ASN A 73 -3.47 5.29 -4.51
N ASP A 74 -3.83 5.30 -3.24
CA ASP A 74 -2.87 5.53 -2.16
C ASP A 74 -1.81 4.42 -2.10
N TRP A 75 -2.21 3.17 -2.34
CA TRP A 75 -1.28 2.04 -2.41
C TRP A 75 -0.33 2.16 -3.61
N LEU A 76 -0.83 2.67 -4.74
CA LEU A 76 -0.01 2.86 -5.94
C LEU A 76 1.09 3.88 -5.72
N LEU A 77 0.81 4.97 -4.98
CA LEU A 77 1.82 5.95 -4.62
C LEU A 77 2.95 5.34 -3.77
N TYR A 78 2.62 4.51 -2.79
CA TYR A 78 3.63 3.78 -1.99
C TYR A 78 4.52 2.86 -2.81
N VAL A 79 3.91 2.16 -3.77
CA VAL A 79 4.60 1.18 -4.61
C VAL A 79 5.45 1.86 -5.67
N TYR A 80 5.00 3.00 -6.22
CA TYR A 80 5.63 3.63 -7.36
C TYR A 80 6.63 4.72 -6.97
N ASN A 81 6.23 5.66 -6.11
CA ASN A 81 7.07 6.78 -5.72
C ASN A 81 6.82 7.20 -4.25
N PRO A 82 7.43 6.48 -3.29
CA PRO A 82 7.24 6.76 -1.87
C PRO A 82 7.74 8.15 -1.46
N GLU A 83 8.73 8.70 -2.18
CA GLU A 83 9.22 10.07 -1.95
C GLU A 83 8.15 11.12 -2.24
N THR A 84 7.32 10.93 -3.27
CA THR A 84 6.19 11.85 -3.53
C THR A 84 5.23 11.86 -2.36
N TYR A 85 4.88 10.69 -1.81
CA TYR A 85 4.00 10.60 -0.65
C TYR A 85 4.62 11.26 0.58
N ASP A 86 5.90 10.99 0.85
CA ASP A 86 6.62 11.55 2.01
C ASP A 86 6.67 13.09 2.00
N ASN A 87 6.60 13.70 0.82
CA ASN A 87 6.64 15.16 0.63
C ASN A 87 5.25 15.84 0.62
N LEU A 88 4.15 15.08 0.73
CA LEU A 88 2.79 15.66 0.75
C LEU A 88 2.59 16.50 2.01
N ASP A 89 1.85 17.61 1.92
CA ASP A 89 1.78 18.58 3.02
C ASP A 89 1.22 18.03 4.33
N PHE A 90 0.33 17.03 4.27
CA PHE A 90 -0.21 16.41 5.50
C PHE A 90 0.86 15.62 6.29
N THR A 91 2.02 15.30 5.70
CA THR A 91 3.13 14.65 6.42
C THR A 91 3.97 15.66 7.22
N LYS A 92 3.66 16.96 7.18
CA LYS A 92 4.46 18.04 7.80
C LYS A 92 3.93 18.56 9.15
N TRP A 93 3.11 17.77 9.83
CA TRP A 93 2.74 17.98 11.25
C TRP A 93 3.94 18.20 12.18
N ASN A 94 3.69 18.81 13.33
CA ASN A 94 4.71 19.12 14.32
C ASN A 94 5.14 17.84 15.06
N ASP A 95 6.45 17.57 15.14
CA ASP A 95 7.01 16.43 15.86
C ASP A 95 6.57 16.38 17.33
N SER A 96 6.30 17.55 17.93
CA SER A 96 5.87 17.65 19.34
C SER A 96 4.54 16.95 19.61
N GLU A 97 3.66 16.83 18.60
CA GLU A 97 2.39 16.11 18.74
C GLU A 97 2.60 14.64 19.14
N LEU A 98 3.73 14.04 18.75
CA LEU A 98 4.09 12.68 19.18
C LEU A 98 4.93 12.70 20.47
N THR A 99 5.95 13.57 20.55
CA THR A 99 6.91 13.54 21.68
C THR A 99 6.32 14.06 22.99
N ASP A 100 5.29 14.91 22.92
CA ASP A 100 4.62 15.43 24.13
C ASP A 100 3.72 14.35 24.78
N ILE A 101 3.32 13.33 24.02
CA ILE A 101 2.49 12.21 24.52
C ILE A 101 3.38 11.16 25.21
N VAL A 102 4.57 10.91 24.67
CA VAL A 102 5.46 9.82 25.12
C VAL A 102 6.92 10.28 25.09
N ASP A 103 7.59 10.21 26.24
CA ASP A 103 9.06 10.30 26.29
C ASP A 103 9.68 9.05 25.67
N PHE A 104 10.46 9.21 24.59
CA PHE A 104 11.10 8.12 23.86
C PHE A 104 12.48 7.75 24.42
N LYS A 105 13.06 8.57 25.29
CA LYS A 105 14.47 8.46 25.69
C LYS A 105 14.82 7.08 26.24
N GLY A 106 15.78 6.43 25.58
CA GLY A 106 16.29 5.11 25.98
C GLY A 106 15.32 3.94 25.77
N LYS A 107 14.13 4.18 25.21
CA LYS A 107 13.11 3.14 24.97
C LYS A 107 13.40 2.35 23.70
N ARG A 108 12.83 1.14 23.65
CA ARG A 108 12.71 0.36 22.41
C ARG A 108 11.32 0.62 21.84
N VAL A 109 11.25 1.03 20.58
CA VAL A 109 10.00 1.42 19.91
C VAL A 109 9.73 0.49 18.75
N ILE A 110 8.46 0.16 18.53
CA ILE A 110 7.99 -0.51 17.32
C ILE A 110 6.99 0.40 16.62
N ASP A 111 7.23 0.70 15.35
CA ASP A 111 6.34 1.48 14.49
C ASP A 111 5.75 0.53 13.43
N VAL A 112 4.47 0.17 13.59
CA VAL A 112 3.79 -0.84 12.77
C VAL A 112 3.03 -0.16 11.64
N GLY A 113 3.32 -0.56 10.40
CA GLY A 113 2.82 0.15 9.22
C GLY A 113 3.56 1.48 9.04
N SER A 114 4.89 1.43 9.18
CA SER A 114 5.74 2.63 9.26
C SER A 114 5.70 3.50 8.00
N GLY A 115 5.24 2.96 6.86
CA GLY A 115 5.09 3.74 5.64
C GLY A 115 6.43 4.28 5.17
N THR A 116 6.51 5.60 4.97
CA THR A 116 7.75 6.32 4.62
C THR A 116 8.60 6.69 5.85
N GLY A 117 8.19 6.28 7.04
CA GLY A 117 8.92 6.40 8.30
C GLY A 117 8.71 7.71 9.03
N ARG A 118 7.68 8.49 8.66
CA ARG A 118 7.45 9.83 9.23
C ARG A 118 7.52 9.85 10.76
N LEU A 119 6.93 8.85 11.42
CA LEU A 119 6.95 8.72 12.89
C LEU A 119 8.16 7.95 13.40
N ALA A 120 8.54 6.84 12.75
CA ALA A 120 9.75 6.12 13.10
C ALA A 120 10.99 7.03 13.21
N PHE A 121 11.15 8.00 12.30
CA PHE A 121 12.28 8.93 12.32
C PHE A 121 12.19 10.01 13.41
N VAL A 122 10.99 10.34 13.91
CA VAL A 122 10.87 11.18 15.11
C VAL A 122 11.34 10.41 16.33
N GLY A 123 10.80 9.21 16.52
CA GLY A 123 11.21 8.35 17.63
C GLY A 123 12.70 8.02 17.60
N ALA A 124 13.29 7.85 16.41
CA ALA A 124 14.70 7.51 16.25
C ALA A 124 15.68 8.58 16.75
N LYS A 125 15.23 9.84 16.91
CA LYS A 125 16.06 10.93 17.46
C LYS A 125 16.41 10.70 18.94
N GLU A 126 15.55 10.02 19.69
CA GLU A 126 15.65 9.93 21.15
C GLU A 126 15.59 8.49 21.69
N ALA A 127 14.91 7.60 20.98
CA ALA A 127 14.80 6.20 21.36
C ALA A 127 16.14 5.48 21.27
N ARG A 128 16.30 4.43 22.08
CA ARG A 128 17.46 3.53 21.97
C ARG A 128 17.47 2.79 20.65
N VAL A 129 16.30 2.37 20.19
CA VAL A 129 16.12 1.67 18.91
C VAL A 129 14.66 1.81 18.47
N VAL A 130 14.45 1.95 17.15
CA VAL A 130 13.13 1.92 16.52
C VAL A 130 13.10 0.80 15.50
N TYR A 131 12.12 -0.09 15.63
CA TYR A 131 11.81 -1.11 14.64
C TYR A 131 10.68 -0.61 13.74
N ALA A 132 11.02 -0.11 12.56
CA ALA A 132 10.06 0.26 11.52
C ALA A 132 9.58 -1.01 10.79
N VAL A 133 8.35 -1.43 11.07
CA VAL A 133 7.73 -2.64 10.50
C VAL A 133 6.84 -2.23 9.35
N GLU A 134 7.19 -2.67 8.14
CA GLU A 134 6.48 -2.28 6.92
C GLU A 134 6.32 -3.49 5.99
N PRO A 135 5.09 -3.89 5.61
CA PRO A 135 4.84 -5.03 4.73
C PRO A 135 5.27 -4.79 3.28
N VAL A 136 5.23 -3.56 2.77
CA VAL A 136 5.54 -3.22 1.38
C VAL A 136 7.04 -3.13 1.15
N THR A 137 7.55 -3.92 0.20
CA THR A 137 8.99 -4.03 -0.06
C THR A 137 9.60 -2.71 -0.51
N ASN A 138 8.90 -1.96 -1.34
CA ASN A 138 9.40 -0.66 -1.82
C ASN A 138 9.54 0.35 -0.67
N LEU A 139 8.55 0.41 0.23
CA LEU A 139 8.61 1.26 1.42
C LEU A 139 9.73 0.83 2.37
N ARG A 140 9.94 -0.49 2.58
CA ARG A 140 11.11 -0.98 3.34
C ARG A 140 12.45 -0.54 2.73
N ARG A 141 12.58 -0.54 1.39
CA ARG A 141 13.80 -0.06 0.72
C ARG A 141 13.97 1.43 0.93
N TYR A 142 12.90 2.20 0.72
CA TYR A 142 12.88 3.64 0.96
C TYR A 142 13.28 4.01 2.39
N LEU A 143 12.70 3.34 3.39
CA LEU A 143 13.05 3.50 4.81
C LEU A 143 14.54 3.30 5.07
N LYS A 144 15.12 2.23 4.51
CA LYS A 144 16.56 1.94 4.64
C LYS A 144 17.44 3.01 3.99
N GLU A 145 17.04 3.51 2.83
CA GLU A 145 17.76 4.59 2.13
C GLU A 145 17.66 5.91 2.89
N LYS A 146 16.48 6.25 3.39
CA LYS A 146 16.24 7.45 4.20
C LYS A 146 16.98 7.41 5.53
N ALA A 147 17.02 6.26 6.21
CA ALA A 147 17.81 6.08 7.43
C ALA A 147 19.31 6.36 7.18
N LYS A 148 19.87 5.76 6.13
CA LYS A 148 21.26 6.02 5.72
C LYS A 148 21.53 7.51 5.43
N LYS A 149 20.63 8.17 4.71
CA LYS A 149 20.74 9.62 4.41
C LYS A 149 20.71 10.47 5.68
N ASN A 150 19.96 10.04 6.69
CA ASN A 150 19.82 10.74 7.98
C ASN A 150 20.91 10.36 9.00
N GLY A 151 21.83 9.46 8.67
CA GLY A 151 22.87 8.99 9.59
C GLY A 151 22.33 8.12 10.75
N ILE A 152 21.22 7.42 10.52
CA ILE A 152 20.57 6.49 11.46
C ILE A 152 20.90 5.04 11.09
#